data_AF-A0A1R4I9A3-F1
#
_entry.id   AF-A0A1R4I9A3-F1
#
_cell.length_a   1.000
_cell.length_b   1.000
_cell.length_c   1.000
_cell.angle_alpha   90.00
_cell.angle_beta   90.00
_cell.angle_gamma   90.00
#
_symmetry.space_group_name_H-M   'P 1'
#
loop_
_entity.id
_entity.type
_entity.pdbx_description
1 polymer ?
#
loop_
_entity_poly.entity_id
_entity_poly.type
_entity_poly.pdbx_seq_one_letter_code
_entity_poly.pdbx_strand_id
1 'polypeptide(L)'
;MDYGAINDSTEINTKAIAKAIDAAAEEGGGTVYFPAGKYITGPIHFKSNITLFIDAGAELHFSDNFDDYLPMVKSRWEGTEVTNFSPLIYGDGLENIAIVGRGLIDGHGKKWWGYSEVTIREQKEGEETKWQKEFKRLNKDVLAPDLPGWIERGFLRPPFIQFLNCNNIQIKDIKIQNPRSCIRFSRGGFMALVTPGWTLREIRISTTQRF
;
A
#
# COMPACT_ATOMS: atom_id res chain seq x y z
N MET A 1 14.74 11.72 10.19
CA MET A 1 14.23 12.92 10.92
C MET A 1 14.57 14.20 10.17
N ASP A 2 15.63 14.16 9.37
CA ASP A 2 16.19 15.30 8.60
C ASP A 2 15.21 15.94 7.61
N TYR A 3 14.15 15.22 7.23
CA TYR A 3 13.11 15.67 6.31
C TYR A 3 11.82 16.14 7.00
N GLY A 4 11.86 16.32 8.33
CA GLY A 4 10.75 16.86 9.13
C GLY A 4 9.71 15.83 9.58
N ALA A 5 10.08 14.55 9.69
CA ALA A 5 9.21 13.53 10.26
C ALA A 5 9.24 13.60 11.79
N ILE A 6 8.08 13.40 12.44
CA ILE A 6 7.90 13.33 13.90
C ILE A 6 7.48 11.90 14.26
N ASN A 7 8.13 11.32 15.27
CA ASN A 7 8.03 9.90 15.65
C ASN A 7 7.31 9.66 16.99
N ASP A 8 6.39 10.54 17.36
CA ASP A 8 5.63 10.50 18.63
C ASP A 8 4.11 10.28 18.44
N SER A 9 3.68 9.95 17.22
CA SER A 9 2.26 9.81 16.82
C SER A 9 1.39 11.08 16.85
N THR A 10 1.98 12.27 16.92
CA THR A 10 1.18 13.51 16.95
C THR A 10 0.80 14.01 15.56
N GLU A 11 1.66 13.77 14.56
CA GLU A 11 1.49 14.30 13.20
C GLU A 11 1.58 13.24 12.10
N ILE A 12 0.96 13.53 10.95
CA ILE A 12 1.03 12.71 9.76
C ILE A 12 2.28 13.07 8.92
N ASN A 13 3.12 12.08 8.67
CA ASN A 13 4.46 12.24 8.13
C ASN A 13 4.55 11.99 6.61
N THR A 14 3.43 11.84 5.91
CA THR A 14 3.41 11.45 4.48
C THR A 14 4.33 12.32 3.63
N LYS A 15 4.28 13.64 3.84
CA LYS A 15 5.11 14.60 3.09
C LYS A 15 6.59 14.50 3.44
N ALA A 16 6.92 14.28 4.71
CA ALA A 16 8.31 14.13 5.15
C ALA A 16 8.94 12.84 4.60
N ILE A 17 8.17 11.74 4.58
CA ILE A 17 8.60 10.46 4.01
C ILE A 17 8.78 10.59 2.49
N ALA A 18 7.83 11.22 1.79
CA ALA A 18 7.96 11.47 0.35
C ALA A 18 9.22 12.28 0.02
N LYS A 19 9.49 13.36 0.76
CA LYS A 19 10.71 14.16 0.60
C LYS A 19 11.99 13.36 0.81
N ALA A 20 12.02 12.45 1.79
CA ALA A 20 13.17 11.59 2.02
C ALA A 20 13.40 10.60 0.86
N ILE A 21 12.32 10.02 0.33
CA ILE A 21 12.37 9.15 -0.86
C ILE A 21 12.83 9.93 -2.08
N ASP A 22 12.32 11.15 -2.27
CA ASP A 22 12.68 12.02 -3.38
C ASP A 22 14.16 12.37 -3.36
N ALA A 23 14.68 12.81 -2.22
CA ALA A 23 16.10 13.13 -2.05
C ALA A 23 17.00 11.91 -2.30
N ALA A 24 16.67 10.75 -1.74
CA ALA A 24 17.43 9.52 -1.99
C ALA A 24 17.40 9.11 -3.47
N ALA A 25 16.28 9.30 -4.16
CA ALA A 25 16.16 8.99 -5.59
C ALA A 25 16.95 9.97 -6.46
N GLU A 26 17.00 11.25 -6.10
CA GLU A 26 17.80 12.28 -6.78
C GLU A 26 19.30 11.98 -6.71
N GLU A 27 19.76 11.31 -5.64
CA GLU A 27 21.13 10.84 -5.48
C GLU A 27 21.41 9.49 -6.20
N GLY A 28 20.44 8.96 -6.94
CA GLY A 28 20.55 7.70 -7.69
C GLY A 28 20.07 6.47 -6.94
N GLY A 29 19.56 6.63 -5.72
CA GLY A 29 19.08 5.57 -4.85
C GLY A 29 19.61 5.72 -3.43
N GLY A 30 19.01 5.00 -2.49
CA GLY A 30 19.45 5.09 -1.11
C GLY A 30 18.53 4.39 -0.13
N THR A 31 18.85 4.59 1.15
CA THR A 31 18.08 4.06 2.26
C THR A 31 17.38 5.18 2.99
N VAL A 32 16.04 5.12 3.04
CA VAL A 32 15.23 5.92 3.94
C VAL A 32 15.13 5.16 5.26
N TYR A 33 15.84 5.67 6.27
CA TYR A 33 15.97 5.04 7.57
C TYR A 33 14.91 5.56 8.55
N PHE A 34 14.18 4.63 9.18
CA PHE A 34 13.25 4.88 10.26
C PHE A 34 13.86 4.39 11.58
N PRO A 35 14.37 5.30 12.43
CA PRO A 35 14.79 4.94 13.78
C PRO A 35 13.59 4.59 14.66
N ALA A 36 13.85 4.12 15.87
CA ALA A 36 12.80 3.80 16.83
C ALA A 36 11.84 4.99 17.08
N GLY A 37 10.56 4.67 17.24
CA GLY A 37 9.49 5.65 17.37
C GLY A 37 8.28 5.30 16.50
N LYS A 38 7.22 6.08 16.64
CA LYS A 38 5.92 5.80 16.04
C LYS A 38 5.53 6.89 15.05
N TYR A 39 5.43 6.49 13.78
CA TYR A 39 5.22 7.38 12.65
C TYR A 39 3.81 7.17 12.09
N ILE A 40 2.98 8.20 12.10
CA ILE A 40 1.70 8.17 11.38
C ILE A 40 1.97 8.59 9.93
N THR A 41 1.39 7.88 8.95
CA THR A 41 1.56 8.22 7.53
C THR A 41 0.35 7.84 6.70
N GLY A 42 0.10 8.56 5.60
CA GLY A 42 -0.72 8.10 4.49
C GLY A 42 0.07 7.12 3.60
N PRO A 43 -0.33 6.93 2.33
CA PRO A 43 0.36 6.01 1.43
C PRO A 43 1.82 6.45 1.17
N ILE A 44 2.71 5.47 1.03
CA ILE A 44 4.10 5.66 0.67
C ILE A 44 4.29 5.20 -0.77
N HIS A 45 4.70 6.11 -1.66
CA HIS A 45 4.98 5.81 -3.06
C HIS A 45 6.49 5.69 -3.24
N PHE A 46 6.92 4.53 -3.73
CA PHE A 46 8.33 4.23 -3.98
C PHE A 46 8.82 4.89 -5.27
N LYS A 47 10.14 5.00 -5.34
CA LYS A 47 10.93 5.22 -6.56
C LYS A 47 11.91 4.06 -6.73
N SER A 48 12.52 3.92 -7.90
CA SER A 48 13.56 2.93 -8.14
C SER A 48 14.78 3.16 -7.23
N ASN A 49 15.50 2.09 -6.90
CA ASN A 49 16.71 2.09 -6.07
C ASN A 49 16.49 2.56 -4.62
N ILE A 50 15.26 2.44 -4.10
CA ILE A 50 14.92 2.86 -2.74
C ILE A 50 14.78 1.65 -1.81
N THR A 51 15.47 1.75 -0.67
CA THR A 51 15.28 0.88 0.49
C THR A 51 14.59 1.64 1.61
N LEU A 52 13.47 1.15 2.12
CA LEU A 52 12.95 1.56 3.42
C LEU A 52 13.55 0.64 4.48
N PHE A 53 14.34 1.19 5.38
CA PHE A 53 14.88 0.44 6.52
C PHE A 53 14.13 0.84 7.79
N ILE A 54 13.26 -0.07 8.25
CA ILE A 54 12.39 0.10 9.40
C ILE A 54 13.03 -0.61 10.59
N ASP A 55 13.76 0.14 11.42
CA ASP A 55 14.59 -0.46 12.47
C ASP A 55 13.76 -1.04 13.63
N ALA A 56 14.40 -1.82 14.49
CA ALA A 56 13.80 -2.32 15.70
C ALA A 56 13.26 -1.17 16.57
N GLY A 57 11.99 -1.28 16.97
CA GLY A 57 11.29 -0.23 17.73
C GLY A 57 10.70 0.89 16.87
N ALA A 58 10.89 0.87 15.55
CA ALA A 58 10.18 1.75 14.64
C ALA A 58 8.80 1.15 14.29
N GLU A 59 7.76 1.98 14.34
CA GLU A 59 6.38 1.59 14.03
C GLU A 59 5.79 2.56 12.99
N LEU A 60 5.45 2.04 11.81
CA LEU A 60 4.75 2.80 10.77
C LEU A 60 3.26 2.51 10.88
N HIS A 61 2.49 3.49 11.32
CA HIS A 61 1.04 3.42 11.43
C HIS A 61 0.40 4.16 10.27
N PHE A 62 -0.31 3.42 9.43
CA PHE A 62 -1.00 4.03 8.33
C PHE A 62 -2.33 4.66 8.76
N SER A 63 -2.67 5.80 8.16
CA SER A 63 -3.91 6.50 8.40
C SER A 63 -5.12 5.63 8.05
N ASP A 64 -6.16 5.71 8.88
CA ASP A 64 -7.45 5.08 8.63
C ASP A 64 -8.44 6.04 7.91
N ASN A 65 -8.02 7.25 7.58
CA ASN A 65 -8.79 8.18 6.79
C ASN A 65 -8.72 7.79 5.31
N PHE A 66 -9.88 7.61 4.67
CA PHE A 66 -9.95 7.15 3.28
C PHE A 66 -9.45 8.22 2.31
N ASP A 67 -9.62 9.50 2.65
CA ASP A 67 -9.21 10.61 1.79
C ASP A 67 -7.68 10.74 1.65
N ASP A 68 -6.92 10.19 2.60
CA ASP A 68 -5.45 10.20 2.53
C ASP A 68 -4.92 9.26 1.42
N TYR A 69 -5.77 8.38 0.87
CA TYR A 69 -5.44 7.44 -0.21
C TYR A 69 -5.97 7.90 -1.57
N LEU A 70 -6.38 9.17 -1.66
CA LEU A 70 -6.70 9.86 -2.89
C LEU A 70 -5.51 10.72 -3.36
N PRO A 71 -5.37 10.98 -4.68
CA PRO A 71 -6.20 10.46 -5.77
C PRO A 71 -6.05 8.95 -5.94
N MET A 72 -7.08 8.31 -6.51
CA MET A 72 -7.02 6.90 -6.85
C MET A 72 -5.92 6.65 -7.89
N VAL A 73 -5.22 5.52 -7.77
CA VAL A 73 -4.08 5.14 -8.62
C VAL A 73 -4.38 3.84 -9.35
N LYS A 74 -3.56 3.54 -10.37
CA LYS A 74 -3.59 2.24 -11.03
C LYS A 74 -3.38 1.14 -9.99
N SER A 75 -4.27 0.16 -9.99
CA SER A 75 -4.26 -0.94 -9.07
C SER A 75 -4.68 -2.24 -9.78
N ARG A 76 -4.49 -3.35 -9.07
CA ARG A 76 -4.97 -4.66 -9.50
C ARG A 76 -5.71 -5.34 -8.36
N TRP A 77 -6.92 -5.79 -8.65
CA TRP A 77 -7.81 -6.39 -7.68
C TRP A 77 -8.43 -7.69 -8.20
N GLU A 78 -8.14 -8.81 -7.51
CA GLU A 78 -8.56 -10.18 -7.88
C GLU A 78 -8.32 -10.55 -9.36
N GLY A 79 -7.22 -10.04 -9.93
CA GLY A 79 -6.84 -10.31 -11.32
C GLY A 79 -7.24 -9.20 -12.31
N THR A 80 -8.21 -8.36 -11.95
CA THR A 80 -8.73 -7.25 -12.76
C THR A 80 -7.91 -5.97 -12.53
N GLU A 81 -7.52 -5.30 -13.61
CA GLU A 81 -6.92 -3.96 -13.54
C GLU A 81 -8.02 -2.92 -13.29
N VAL A 82 -7.81 -2.08 -12.29
CA VAL A 82 -8.76 -1.05 -11.86
C VAL A 82 -8.00 0.20 -11.43
N THR A 83 -8.68 1.34 -11.40
CA THR A 83 -8.20 2.54 -10.70
C THR A 83 -8.86 2.60 -9.33
N ASN A 84 -8.08 2.55 -8.26
CA ASN A 84 -8.61 2.42 -6.90
C ASN A 84 -7.81 3.27 -5.90
N PHE A 85 -8.28 3.36 -4.65
CA PHE A 85 -7.48 3.95 -3.55
C PHE A 85 -6.03 3.48 -3.59
N SER A 86 -5.12 4.41 -3.28
CA SER A 86 -3.70 4.10 -3.22
C SER A 86 -3.41 2.96 -2.24
N PRO A 87 -2.62 1.94 -2.65
CA PRO A 87 -2.06 0.96 -1.73
C PRO A 87 -1.25 1.64 -0.63
N LEU A 88 -1.12 1.01 0.54
CA LEU A 88 -0.37 1.62 1.67
C LEU A 88 1.09 1.85 1.28
N ILE A 89 1.69 0.85 0.63
CA ILE A 89 3.01 0.97 0.02
C ILE A 89 2.86 0.63 -1.46
N TYR A 90 3.19 1.58 -2.33
CA TYR A 90 2.88 1.52 -3.75
C TYR A 90 4.09 1.80 -4.64
N GLY A 91 4.12 1.18 -5.82
CA GLY A 91 5.01 1.53 -6.92
C GLY A 91 4.56 0.86 -8.22
N ASP A 92 4.79 1.52 -9.36
CA ASP A 92 4.51 0.97 -10.69
C ASP A 92 5.73 1.18 -11.60
N GLY A 93 6.22 0.11 -12.24
CA GLY A 93 7.33 0.15 -13.18
C GLY A 93 8.68 0.46 -12.55
N LEU A 94 8.90 0.10 -11.28
CA LEU A 94 10.13 0.40 -10.54
C LEU A 94 11.14 -0.76 -10.54
N GLU A 95 12.39 -0.47 -10.22
CA GLU A 95 13.43 -1.47 -10.03
C GLU A 95 14.22 -1.28 -8.75
N ASN A 96 14.77 -2.38 -8.21
CA ASN A 96 15.67 -2.38 -7.06
C ASN A 96 15.04 -1.73 -5.82
N ILE A 97 13.90 -2.27 -5.39
CA ILE A 97 13.16 -1.75 -4.23
C ILE A 97 13.23 -2.72 -3.06
N ALA A 98 13.40 -2.17 -1.86
CA ALA A 98 13.49 -2.98 -0.66
C ALA A 98 12.70 -2.40 0.53
N ILE A 99 12.08 -3.28 1.31
CA ILE A 99 11.50 -2.98 2.63
C ILE A 99 12.13 -3.95 3.61
N VAL A 100 13.00 -3.45 4.48
CA VAL A 100 13.80 -4.28 5.38
C VAL A 100 13.78 -3.76 6.80
N GLY A 101 14.20 -4.61 7.73
CA GLY A 101 14.41 -4.25 9.12
C GLY A 101 13.52 -5.04 10.06
N ARG A 102 13.45 -4.66 11.34
CA ARG A 102 12.76 -5.42 12.39
C ARG A 102 11.63 -4.64 13.07
N GLY A 103 11.25 -3.51 12.49
CA GLY A 103 10.13 -2.73 12.97
C GLY A 103 8.78 -3.24 12.49
N LEU A 104 7.75 -2.47 12.83
CA LEU A 104 6.36 -2.80 12.61
C LEU A 104 5.75 -1.92 11.51
N ILE A 105 4.94 -2.53 10.66
CA ILE A 105 4.03 -1.85 9.74
C ILE A 105 2.60 -2.20 10.12
N ASP A 106 1.84 -1.23 10.62
CA ASP A 106 0.42 -1.37 10.98
C ASP A 106 -0.47 -0.66 9.96
N GLY A 107 -1.35 -1.41 9.29
CA GLY A 107 -2.22 -0.90 8.25
C GLY A 107 -3.51 -0.23 8.72
N HIS A 108 -3.82 -0.31 10.03
CA HIS A 108 -5.07 0.11 10.64
C HIS A 108 -6.33 -0.31 9.85
N GLY A 109 -6.38 -1.59 9.44
CA GLY A 109 -7.41 -2.11 8.54
C GLY A 109 -8.84 -2.14 9.06
N LYS A 110 -9.05 -2.02 10.38
CA LYS A 110 -10.37 -2.21 11.02
C LYS A 110 -11.49 -1.35 10.42
N LYS A 111 -11.23 -0.07 10.19
CA LYS A 111 -12.20 0.87 9.61
C LYS A 111 -12.53 0.53 8.15
N TRP A 112 -11.54 0.05 7.41
CA TRP A 112 -11.72 -0.38 6.01
C TRP A 112 -12.54 -1.66 5.90
N TRP A 113 -12.32 -2.63 6.80
CA TRP A 113 -13.12 -3.86 6.85
C TRP A 113 -14.56 -3.54 7.20
N GLY A 114 -14.80 -2.80 8.28
CA GLY A 114 -16.15 -2.42 8.70
C GLY A 114 -16.91 -1.67 7.61
N TYR A 115 -16.25 -0.74 6.93
CA TYR A 115 -16.88 0.00 5.85
C TYR A 115 -17.21 -0.89 4.62
N SER A 116 -16.25 -1.72 4.19
CA SER A 116 -16.41 -2.57 3.00
C SER A 116 -17.37 -3.74 3.21
N GLU A 117 -17.42 -4.31 4.42
CA GLU A 117 -18.15 -5.55 4.72
C GLU A 117 -19.51 -5.30 5.37
N VAL A 118 -19.70 -4.14 6.01
CA VAL A 118 -20.97 -3.77 6.65
C VAL A 118 -21.60 -2.63 5.86
N THR A 119 -21.01 -1.42 5.91
CA THR A 119 -21.63 -0.21 5.37
C THR A 119 -22.00 -0.33 3.90
N ILE A 120 -21.07 -0.78 3.05
CA ILE A 120 -21.32 -0.90 1.60
C ILE A 120 -22.26 -2.08 1.27
N ARG A 121 -22.26 -3.15 2.07
CA ARG A 121 -23.14 -4.29 1.82
C ARG A 121 -24.59 -4.03 2.22
N GLU A 122 -24.81 -3.20 3.23
CA GLU A 122 -26.12 -2.84 3.76
C GLU A 122 -26.67 -1.53 3.16
N GLN A 123 -25.88 -0.86 2.33
CA GLN A 123 -26.24 0.41 1.70
C GLN A 123 -27.45 0.25 0.76
N LYS A 124 -28.39 1.19 0.83
CA LYS A 124 -29.52 1.25 -0.10
C LYS A 124 -29.07 1.77 -1.46
N GLU A 125 -29.73 1.28 -2.50
CA GLU A 125 -29.54 1.77 -3.87
C GLU A 125 -29.80 3.29 -3.93
N GLY A 126 -28.90 4.03 -4.59
CA GLY A 126 -28.99 5.50 -4.73
C GLY A 126 -28.24 6.33 -3.68
N GLU A 127 -27.73 5.73 -2.59
CA GLU A 127 -27.02 6.45 -1.52
C GLU A 127 -25.49 6.51 -1.72
N GLU A 128 -25.03 6.48 -2.97
CA GLU A 128 -23.60 6.36 -3.27
C GLU A 128 -22.74 7.48 -2.67
N THR A 129 -21.67 7.07 -2.02
CA THR A 129 -20.67 7.96 -1.44
C THR A 129 -19.78 8.59 -2.50
N LYS A 130 -19.07 9.67 -2.13
CA LYS A 130 -18.11 10.33 -3.05
C LYS A 130 -17.05 9.35 -3.59
N TRP A 131 -16.61 8.39 -2.78
CA TRP A 131 -15.62 7.39 -3.18
C TRP A 131 -16.18 6.38 -4.18
N GLN A 132 -17.43 5.94 -4.00
CA GLN A 132 -18.10 5.04 -4.95
C GLN A 132 -18.32 5.71 -6.30
N LYS A 133 -18.80 6.96 -6.28
CA LYS A 133 -18.97 7.76 -7.49
C LYS A 133 -17.65 7.91 -8.25
N GLU A 134 -16.58 8.25 -7.54
CA GLU A 134 -15.26 8.40 -8.14
C GLU A 134 -14.71 7.08 -8.68
N PHE A 135 -14.83 5.99 -7.94
CA PHE A 135 -14.42 4.66 -8.39
C PHE A 135 -15.16 4.25 -9.67
N LYS A 136 -16.49 4.36 -9.69
CA LYS A 136 -17.30 4.02 -10.87
C LYS A 136 -16.94 4.89 -12.07
N ARG A 137 -16.72 6.20 -11.85
CA ARG A 137 -16.28 7.13 -12.89
C ARG A 137 -14.95 6.72 -13.52
N LEU A 138 -14.00 6.28 -12.70
CA LEU A 138 -12.65 5.89 -13.14
C LEU A 138 -12.58 4.48 -13.75
N ASN A 139 -13.57 3.63 -13.49
CA ASN A 139 -13.59 2.22 -13.92
C ASN A 139 -14.72 1.88 -14.90
N LYS A 140 -15.34 2.88 -15.52
CA LYS A 140 -16.46 2.70 -16.46
C LYS A 140 -16.15 1.77 -17.65
N ASP A 141 -14.88 1.66 -18.03
CA ASP A 141 -14.42 0.91 -19.20
C ASP A 141 -13.83 -0.47 -18.80
N VAL A 142 -13.93 -0.88 -17.53
CA VAL A 142 -13.44 -2.18 -17.07
C VAL A 142 -14.35 -3.29 -17.60
N LEU A 143 -13.89 -3.97 -18.65
CA LEU A 143 -14.57 -5.10 -19.29
C LEU A 143 -14.19 -6.40 -18.57
N ALA A 144 -14.78 -6.67 -17.43
CA ALA A 144 -14.66 -7.96 -16.72
C ALA A 144 -16.05 -8.41 -16.25
N PRO A 145 -16.35 -9.72 -16.19
CA PRO A 145 -17.55 -10.17 -15.52
C PRO A 145 -17.47 -9.69 -14.06
N ASP A 146 -18.45 -8.88 -13.64
CA ASP A 146 -18.48 -8.34 -12.28
C ASP A 146 -18.98 -9.39 -11.30
N LEU A 147 -18.21 -10.47 -11.16
CA LEU A 147 -18.48 -11.56 -10.24
C LEU A 147 -17.37 -11.56 -9.19
N PRO A 148 -17.68 -11.36 -7.90
CA PRO A 148 -19.00 -11.27 -7.24
C PRO A 148 -19.60 -9.84 -7.03
N GLY A 149 -19.53 -8.90 -7.98
CA GLY A 149 -20.21 -7.59 -7.89
C GLY A 149 -19.36 -6.47 -7.27
N TRP A 150 -18.05 -6.53 -7.43
CA TRP A 150 -17.09 -5.60 -6.82
C TRP A 150 -17.09 -4.24 -7.51
N ILE A 151 -17.20 -4.23 -8.84
CA ILE A 151 -17.19 -3.01 -9.64
C ILE A 151 -18.49 -2.23 -9.44
N GLU A 152 -19.62 -2.93 -9.41
CA GLU A 152 -20.95 -2.37 -9.11
C GLU A 152 -21.03 -1.77 -7.71
N ARG A 153 -20.41 -2.40 -6.70
CA ARG A 153 -20.32 -1.83 -5.34
C ARG A 153 -19.53 -0.54 -5.28
N GLY A 154 -18.54 -0.39 -6.16
CA GLY A 154 -17.74 0.83 -6.31
C GLY A 154 -16.81 1.14 -5.13
N PHE A 155 -16.56 0.20 -4.21
CA PHE A 155 -15.65 0.43 -3.09
C PHE A 155 -14.76 -0.78 -2.85
N LEU A 156 -13.49 -0.66 -3.21
CA LEU A 156 -12.49 -1.70 -3.02
C LEU A 156 -11.43 -1.28 -2.02
N ARG A 157 -11.20 -2.11 -1.01
CA ARG A 157 -10.11 -1.88 -0.05
C ARG A 157 -8.76 -1.88 -0.77
N PRO A 158 -7.88 -0.90 -0.48
CA PRO A 158 -6.57 -0.86 -1.10
C PRO A 158 -5.69 -2.05 -0.62
N PRO A 159 -4.88 -2.63 -1.52
CA PRO A 159 -3.82 -3.60 -1.17
C PRO A 159 -2.85 -3.05 -0.12
N PHE A 160 -2.23 -3.94 0.68
CA PHE A 160 -1.27 -3.50 1.70
C PHE A 160 0.03 -3.00 1.09
N ILE A 161 0.75 -3.90 0.42
CA ILE A 161 1.87 -3.55 -0.45
C ILE A 161 1.47 -3.95 -1.86
N GLN A 162 1.62 -3.04 -2.81
CA GLN A 162 1.41 -3.34 -4.22
C GLN A 162 2.49 -2.71 -5.09
N PHE A 163 3.28 -3.59 -5.69
CA PHE A 163 4.26 -3.23 -6.69
C PHE A 163 3.81 -3.80 -8.04
N LEU A 164 3.44 -2.89 -8.95
CA LEU A 164 3.00 -3.21 -10.29
C LEU A 164 4.20 -3.13 -11.24
N ASN A 165 4.40 -4.14 -12.07
CA ASN A 165 5.43 -4.13 -13.13
C ASN A 165 6.87 -3.88 -12.63
N CYS A 166 7.13 -4.06 -11.33
CA CYS A 166 8.43 -3.81 -10.74
C CYS A 166 9.36 -5.03 -10.88
N ASN A 167 10.66 -4.77 -10.82
CA ASN A 167 11.72 -5.77 -10.87
C ASN A 167 12.63 -5.67 -9.63
N ASN A 168 13.23 -6.80 -9.23
CA ASN A 168 14.15 -6.88 -8.10
C ASN A 168 13.59 -6.28 -6.80
N ILE A 169 12.65 -7.00 -6.19
CA ILE A 169 11.95 -6.58 -4.98
C ILE A 169 12.40 -7.44 -3.79
N GLN A 170 12.75 -6.79 -2.69
CA GLN A 170 13.06 -7.45 -1.43
C GLN A 170 12.14 -6.96 -0.31
N ILE A 171 11.51 -7.87 0.41
CA ILE A 171 10.80 -7.57 1.66
C ILE A 171 11.32 -8.54 2.72
N LYS A 172 11.96 -8.05 3.78
CA LYS A 172 12.69 -8.91 4.70
C LYS A 172 12.59 -8.45 6.16
N ASP A 173 12.41 -9.42 7.07
CA ASP A 173 12.47 -9.29 8.52
C ASP A 173 11.42 -8.36 9.19
N ILE A 174 10.50 -7.78 8.41
CA ILE A 174 9.48 -6.84 8.89
C ILE A 174 8.29 -7.54 9.54
N LYS A 175 7.68 -6.87 10.52
CA LYS A 175 6.41 -7.30 11.13
C LYS A 175 5.24 -6.55 10.51
N ILE A 176 4.15 -7.26 10.17
CA ILE A 176 2.93 -6.64 9.63
C ILE A 176 1.76 -6.87 10.59
N GLN A 177 0.96 -5.83 10.80
CA GLN A 177 -0.25 -5.89 11.61
C GLN A 177 -1.43 -5.17 10.94
N ASN A 178 -2.64 -5.62 11.28
CA ASN A 178 -3.92 -5.08 10.81
C ASN A 178 -3.96 -4.72 9.32
N PRO A 179 -3.63 -5.67 8.40
CA PRO A 179 -3.52 -5.34 6.99
C PRO A 179 -4.90 -5.09 6.37
N ARG A 180 -5.10 -3.99 5.63
CA ARG A 180 -6.38 -3.74 4.94
C ARG A 180 -6.75 -4.84 3.95
N SER A 181 -5.75 -5.42 3.29
CA SER A 181 -5.84 -6.49 2.30
C SER A 181 -4.47 -7.17 2.17
N CYS A 182 -4.32 -8.06 1.21
CA CYS A 182 -3.13 -8.89 0.98
C CYS A 182 -1.96 -8.10 0.36
N ILE A 183 -0.75 -8.67 0.39
CA ILE A 183 0.39 -8.19 -0.40
C ILE A 183 0.23 -8.72 -1.83
N ARG A 184 0.37 -7.84 -2.83
CA ARG A 184 0.14 -8.19 -4.24
C ARG A 184 1.30 -7.74 -5.13
N PHE A 185 1.77 -8.65 -5.99
CA PHE A 185 2.77 -8.36 -7.01
C PHE A 185 2.21 -8.74 -8.38
N SER A 186 2.30 -7.84 -9.37
CA SER A 186 1.63 -8.09 -10.66
C SER A 186 2.42 -8.98 -11.62
N ARG A 187 3.76 -8.93 -11.60
CA ARG A 187 4.61 -9.79 -12.42
C ARG A 187 4.75 -11.17 -11.78
N GLY A 188 4.05 -12.16 -12.34
CA GLY A 188 4.09 -13.57 -11.90
C GLY A 188 2.86 -14.07 -11.14
N GLY A 189 1.83 -13.23 -10.96
CA GLY A 189 0.59 -13.65 -10.28
C GLY A 189 0.75 -13.97 -8.79
N PHE A 190 1.87 -13.58 -8.18
CA PHE A 190 2.16 -13.87 -6.78
C PHE A 190 1.32 -12.96 -5.87
N MET A 191 0.37 -13.57 -5.17
CA MET A 191 -0.43 -12.95 -4.12
C MET A 191 -0.08 -13.63 -2.80
N ALA A 192 0.46 -12.86 -1.85
CA ALA A 192 0.69 -13.34 -0.49
C ALA A 192 -0.45 -12.83 0.40
N LEU A 193 -1.28 -13.74 0.88
CA LEU A 193 -2.29 -13.44 1.89
C LEU A 193 -1.58 -13.08 3.20
N VAL A 194 -1.90 -11.93 3.78
CA VAL A 194 -1.35 -11.53 5.08
C VAL A 194 -2.49 -11.53 6.10
N THR A 195 -2.32 -12.30 7.17
CA THR A 195 -3.24 -12.31 8.31
C THR A 195 -2.70 -11.46 9.47
N PRO A 196 -3.55 -10.92 10.36
CA PRO A 196 -3.11 -10.12 11.50
C PRO A 196 -2.09 -10.85 12.39
N GLY A 197 -1.06 -10.13 12.87
CA GLY A 197 -0.06 -10.66 13.80
C GLY A 197 1.09 -11.46 13.17
N TRP A 198 1.21 -11.45 11.84
CA TRP A 198 2.26 -12.16 11.12
C TRP A 198 3.59 -11.39 11.06
N THR A 199 4.67 -12.09 11.40
CA THR A 199 6.04 -11.63 11.09
C THR A 199 6.48 -12.21 9.76
N LEU A 200 6.78 -11.36 8.79
CA LEU A 200 7.28 -11.80 7.50
C LEU A 200 8.79 -12.00 7.59
N ARG A 201 9.25 -13.25 7.46
CA ARG A 201 10.68 -13.55 7.48
C ARG A 201 11.37 -13.06 6.21
N GLU A 202 10.89 -13.48 5.04
CA GLU A 202 11.45 -13.02 3.76
C GLU A 202 10.47 -13.27 2.61
N ILE A 203 10.31 -12.27 1.74
CA ILE A 203 9.81 -12.39 0.37
C ILE A 203 10.87 -11.77 -0.53
N ARG A 204 11.43 -12.57 -1.44
CA ARG A 204 12.22 -12.06 -2.57
C ARG A 204 11.48 -12.35 -3.85
N ILE A 205 11.33 -11.32 -4.67
CA ILE A 205 10.82 -11.46 -6.03
C ILE A 205 11.92 -10.92 -6.94
N SER A 206 12.75 -11.83 -7.44
CA SER A 206 13.70 -11.56 -8.50
C SER A 206 13.15 -12.08 -9.82
N THR A 207 13.03 -11.20 -10.80
CA THR A 207 12.83 -11.61 -12.20
C THR A 207 14.17 -12.11 -12.74
N THR A 208 14.49 -13.36 -12.40
CA THR A 208 15.51 -14.15 -13.11
C THR A 208 14.78 -15.25 -13.89
N GLN A 209 13.99 -14.86 -14.90
CA GLN A 209 13.87 -15.71 -16.07
C GLN A 209 15.09 -15.41 -16.92
N ARG A 210 16.14 -16.22 -16.77
CA ARG A 210 17.08 -16.40 -17.88
C ARG A 210 16.26 -17.11 -18.98
N PHE A 211 16.23 -16.53 -20.17
CA PHE A 211 15.93 -17.29 -21.38
C PHE A 211 16.98 -18.40 -21.56
#